data_AF-X1D0P4-F1
#
_entry.id   AF-X1D0P4-F1
#
_cell.length_a   1.000
_cell.length_b   1.000
_cell.length_c   1.000
_cell.angle_alpha   90.00
_cell.angle_beta   90.00
_cell.angle_gamma   90.00
#
_symmetry.space_group_name_H-M   'P 1'
#
loop_
_entity.id
_entity.type
_entity.pdbx_description
1 polymer ?
#
loop_
_entity_poly.entity_id
_entity_poly.type
_entity_poly.pdbx_seq_one_letter_code
_entity_poly.pdbx_strand_id
1 'polypeptide(L)'
;MSEDYSSKLVISAALAGSMTRKEQNPAVPYTPEEFGDEAKKCLDAGASTVHIHARDPKAGYPTPDLNQIKAVIDCIHEKAPEIIINITSSVGLTLEQRVAPTQTFKPLIASLNTNSMNFSIGNFKTGEIV
;
A
#
# COMPACT_ATOMS: atom_id res chain seq x y z
N MET A 1 -26.69 22.33 9.03
CA MET A 1 -26.71 21.05 9.77
C MET A 1 -25.30 20.51 9.74
N SER A 2 -24.64 20.35 10.89
CA SER A 2 -23.38 19.60 10.94
C SER A 2 -23.71 18.13 10.72
N GLU A 3 -23.04 17.48 9.78
CA GLU A 3 -23.19 16.05 9.55
C GLU A 3 -22.78 15.27 10.81
N ASP A 4 -23.60 14.31 11.22
CA ASP A 4 -23.29 13.40 12.32
C ASP A 4 -22.44 12.23 11.78
N TYR A 5 -21.16 12.24 12.15
CA TYR A 5 -20.19 11.23 11.74
C TYR A 5 -20.01 10.11 12.79
N SER A 6 -20.78 10.12 13.88
CA SER A 6 -20.60 9.19 15.01
C SER A 6 -20.75 7.71 14.63
N SER A 7 -21.46 7.41 13.54
CA SER A 7 -21.64 6.06 13.00
C SER A 7 -20.78 5.75 11.77
N LYS A 8 -19.88 6.65 11.35
CA LYS A 8 -19.02 6.44 10.17
C LYS A 8 -17.72 5.75 10.59
N LEU A 9 -17.33 4.73 9.83
CA LEU A 9 -16.10 3.98 10.04
C LEU A 9 -15.24 4.09 8.77
N VAL A 10 -13.98 4.50 8.94
CA VAL A 10 -12.99 4.47 7.86
C VAL A 10 -12.27 3.12 7.91
N ILE A 11 -12.37 2.37 6.82
CA ILE A 11 -11.64 1.12 6.64
C ILE A 11 -10.50 1.37 5.65
N SER A 12 -9.27 0.99 6.06
CA SER A 12 -8.06 1.05 5.24
C SER A 12 -7.61 -0.36 4.89
N ALA A 13 -7.49 -0.67 3.60
CA ALA A 13 -6.99 -1.95 3.11
C ALA A 13 -5.52 -1.86 2.71
N ALA A 14 -4.62 -2.53 3.44
CA ALA A 14 -3.20 -2.61 3.08
C ALA A 14 -2.97 -3.76 2.07
N LEU A 15 -2.86 -3.43 0.79
CA LEU A 15 -3.04 -4.40 -0.29
C LEU A 15 -1.91 -5.44 -0.40
N ALA A 16 -0.66 -5.03 -0.14
CA ALA A 16 0.51 -5.91 -0.34
C ALA A 16 1.53 -5.87 0.81
N GLY A 17 1.77 -4.69 1.39
CA GLY A 17 2.94 -4.45 2.25
C GLY A 17 4.26 -4.66 1.51
N SER A 18 5.39 -4.74 2.23
CA SER A 18 6.73 -4.97 1.65
C SER A 18 7.21 -6.42 1.71
N MET A 19 6.65 -7.24 2.61
CA MET A 19 7.23 -8.53 2.98
C MET A 19 6.48 -9.74 2.45
N THR A 20 5.15 -9.70 2.42
CA THR A 20 4.33 -10.83 1.95
C THR A 20 4.57 -11.06 0.47
N ARG A 21 4.82 -12.31 0.07
CA ARG A 21 5.07 -12.69 -1.32
C ARG A 21 4.03 -13.71 -1.83
N LYS A 22 3.94 -13.85 -3.15
CA LYS A 22 3.01 -14.77 -3.83
C LYS A 22 3.18 -16.23 -3.44
N GLU A 23 4.39 -16.64 -3.01
CA GLU A 23 4.61 -18.00 -2.50
C GLU A 23 3.90 -18.23 -1.15
N GLN A 24 3.63 -17.16 -0.40
CA GLN A 24 2.89 -17.21 0.87
C GLN A 24 1.39 -16.98 0.66
N ASN A 25 1.04 -16.07 -0.25
CA ASN A 25 -0.34 -15.81 -0.65
C ASN A 25 -0.39 -15.38 -2.14
N PRO A 26 -0.93 -16.22 -3.04
CA PRO A 26 -0.92 -15.95 -4.48
C PRO A 26 -1.73 -14.71 -4.88
N ALA A 27 -2.62 -14.22 -4.01
CA ALA A 27 -3.43 -13.03 -4.25
C ALA A 27 -2.70 -11.70 -3.98
N VAL A 28 -1.45 -11.73 -3.49
CA VAL A 28 -0.68 -10.48 -3.29
C VAL A 28 -0.43 -9.79 -4.63
N PRO A 29 -0.85 -8.52 -4.82
CA PRO A 29 -0.70 -7.84 -6.11
C PRO A 29 0.75 -7.42 -6.32
N TYR A 30 1.29 -7.70 -7.51
CA TYR A 30 2.62 -7.28 -7.96
C TYR A 30 2.55 -6.27 -9.11
N THR A 31 1.57 -6.41 -10.01
CA THR A 31 1.42 -5.56 -11.20
C THR A 31 0.43 -4.41 -10.96
N PRO A 32 0.52 -3.29 -11.71
CA PRO A 32 -0.47 -2.20 -11.61
C PRO A 32 -1.91 -2.68 -11.78
N GLU A 33 -2.13 -3.58 -12.74
CA GLU A 33 -3.45 -4.16 -13.02
C GLU A 33 -4.02 -4.91 -11.82
N GLU A 34 -3.19 -5.74 -11.18
CA GLU A 34 -3.55 -6.47 -9.96
C GLU A 34 -3.84 -5.51 -8.79
N PHE A 35 -3.04 -4.44 -8.63
CA PHE A 35 -3.29 -3.42 -7.62
C PHE A 35 -4.63 -2.70 -7.84
N GLY A 36 -4.93 -2.33 -9.09
CA GLY A 36 -6.19 -1.69 -9.44
C GLY A 36 -7.40 -2.60 -9.21
N ASP A 37 -7.28 -3.89 -9.56
CA ASP A 37 -8.33 -4.89 -9.30
C ASP A 37 -8.59 -5.07 -7.80
N GLU A 38 -7.53 -5.21 -7.00
CA GLU A 38 -7.66 -5.35 -5.54
C GLU A 38 -8.21 -4.09 -4.89
N ALA A 39 -7.79 -2.90 -5.36
CA ALA A 39 -8.35 -1.64 -4.88
C ALA A 39 -9.85 -1.51 -5.19
N LYS A 40 -10.28 -1.94 -6.39
CA LYS A 40 -11.70 -1.97 -6.76
C LYS A 40 -12.49 -2.93 -5.88
N LYS A 41 -11.99 -4.15 -5.66
CA LYS A 41 -12.63 -5.11 -4.74
C LYS A 41 -12.75 -4.54 -3.33
N CYS A 42 -11.73 -3.84 -2.85
CA CYS A 42 -11.73 -3.20 -1.54
C CYS A 42 -12.75 -2.06 -1.48
N LEU A 43 -12.83 -1.20 -2.50
CA LEU A 43 -13.83 -0.14 -2.61
C LEU A 43 -15.25 -0.72 -2.59
N ASP A 44 -15.52 -1.75 -3.40
CA ASP A 44 -16.82 -2.41 -3.48
C ASP A 44 -17.22 -3.07 -2.16
N ALA A 45 -16.25 -3.52 -1.36
CA ALA A 45 -16.45 -4.07 -0.03
C ALA A 45 -16.60 -3.00 1.06
N GLY A 46 -16.45 -1.71 0.73
CA GLY A 46 -16.65 -0.57 1.65
C GLY A 46 -15.36 0.01 2.24
N ALA A 47 -14.18 -0.35 1.75
CA ALA A 47 -12.95 0.35 2.11
C ALA A 47 -12.96 1.78 1.58
N SER A 48 -12.58 2.73 2.43
CA SER A 48 -12.47 4.14 2.03
C SER A 48 -11.06 4.49 1.57
N THR A 49 -10.06 3.71 2.01
CA THR A 49 -8.67 3.94 1.66
C THR A 49 -7.93 2.64 1.35
N VAL A 50 -6.89 2.73 0.53
CA VAL A 50 -5.91 1.66 0.33
C VAL A 50 -4.52 2.13 0.69
N HIS A 51 -3.76 1.30 1.38
CA HIS A 51 -2.35 1.53 1.65
C HIS A 51 -1.50 0.68 0.71
N ILE A 52 -0.64 1.35 -0.07
CA ILE A 52 0.11 0.71 -1.14
C ILE A 52 1.62 0.71 -0.92
N HIS A 53 2.23 -0.41 -1.29
CA HIS A 53 3.66 -0.57 -1.49
C HIS A 53 3.81 -1.14 -2.90
N ALA A 54 4.31 -0.35 -3.86
CA ALA A 54 4.55 -0.85 -5.20
C ALA A 54 5.57 -1.99 -5.18
N ARG A 55 5.38 -2.97 -6.05
CA ARG A 55 6.27 -4.13 -6.20
C ARG A 55 6.88 -4.14 -7.61
N ASP A 56 8.04 -4.77 -7.72
CA ASP A 56 8.56 -5.24 -8.99
C ASP A 56 7.57 -6.28 -9.58
N PRO A 57 7.03 -6.07 -10.79
CA PRO A 57 6.03 -6.95 -11.39
C PRO A 57 6.46 -8.42 -11.57
N LYS A 58 7.77 -8.67 -11.67
CA LYS A 58 8.34 -10.00 -11.95
C LYS A 58 8.83 -10.67 -10.68
N ALA A 59 9.66 -9.98 -9.91
CA ALA A 59 10.33 -10.51 -8.74
C ALA A 59 9.51 -10.34 -7.45
N GLY A 60 8.54 -9.43 -7.44
CA GLY A 60 7.68 -9.19 -6.29
C GLY A 60 8.33 -8.42 -5.15
N TYR A 61 9.57 -7.97 -5.27
CA TYR A 61 10.23 -7.15 -4.25
C TYR A 61 9.62 -5.75 -4.19
N PRO A 62 9.58 -5.09 -3.02
CA PRO A 62 9.17 -3.68 -2.95
C PRO A 62 10.11 -2.82 -3.80
N THR A 63 9.55 -1.84 -4.50
CA THR A 63 10.32 -0.96 -5.40
C THR A 63 10.09 0.53 -5.09
N PRO A 64 11.15 1.35 -5.04
CA PRO A 64 11.05 2.82 -4.98
C PRO A 64 10.89 3.46 -6.37
N ASP A 65 10.79 2.67 -7.44
CA ASP A 65 10.68 3.20 -8.81
C ASP A 65 9.40 4.03 -8.98
N LEU A 66 9.58 5.33 -9.21
CA LEU A 66 8.50 6.29 -9.38
C LEU A 66 7.62 5.95 -10.59
N ASN A 67 8.17 5.39 -11.67
CA ASN A 67 7.36 5.01 -12.83
C ASN A 67 6.41 3.87 -12.48
N GLN A 68 6.90 2.88 -11.74
CA GLN A 68 6.09 1.76 -11.29
C GLN A 68 5.04 2.21 -10.26
N ILE A 69 5.41 3.09 -9.33
CA ILE A 69 4.47 3.67 -8.36
C ILE A 69 3.38 4.47 -9.10
N LYS A 70 3.76 5.29 -10.09
CA LYS A 70 2.81 6.05 -10.90
C LYS A 70 1.82 5.13 -11.62
N ALA A 71 2.32 4.07 -12.27
CA ALA A 71 1.48 3.11 -12.98
C ALA A 71 0.45 2.45 -12.04
N VAL A 72 0.86 2.10 -10.81
CA VAL A 72 -0.05 1.58 -9.78
C VAL A 72 -1.11 2.61 -9.40
N ILE A 73 -0.70 3.86 -9.12
CA ILE A 73 -1.61 4.96 -8.76
C ILE A 73 -2.64 5.21 -9.87
N ASP A 74 -2.17 5.33 -11.11
CA ASP A 74 -3.02 5.59 -12.28
C ASP A 74 -4.07 4.48 -12.44
N CYS A 75 -3.65 3.21 -12.34
CA CYS A 75 -4.55 2.07 -12.48
C CYS A 75 -5.59 2.00 -11.34
N ILE A 76 -5.19 2.30 -10.10
CA ILE A 76 -6.13 2.39 -8.98
C ILE A 76 -7.14 3.51 -9.20
N HIS A 77 -6.70 4.71 -9.63
CA HIS A 77 -7.63 5.81 -9.92
C HIS A 77 -8.58 5.48 -11.07
N GLU A 78 -8.13 4.75 -12.09
CA GLU A 78 -8.98 4.31 -13.20
C GLU A 78 -10.07 3.34 -12.74
N LYS A 79 -9.70 2.33 -11.95
CA LYS A 79 -10.63 1.25 -11.55
C LYS A 79 -11.48 1.60 -10.33
N ALA A 80 -10.94 2.37 -9.40
CA ALA A 80 -11.52 2.70 -8.10
C ALA A 80 -11.41 4.22 -7.81
N PRO A 81 -12.04 5.09 -8.62
CA PRO A 81 -11.83 6.55 -8.57
C PRO A 81 -12.18 7.21 -7.22
N GLU A 82 -13.02 6.58 -6.41
CA GLU A 82 -13.45 7.11 -5.10
C GLU A 82 -12.55 6.67 -3.94
N ILE A 83 -11.63 5.71 -4.16
CA ILE A 83 -10.77 5.22 -3.08
C ILE A 83 -9.58 6.15 -2.84
N ILE A 84 -9.32 6.49 -1.58
CA ILE A 84 -8.17 7.31 -1.23
C ILE A 84 -6.91 6.44 -1.20
N ILE A 85 -5.88 6.85 -1.94
CA ILE A 85 -4.59 6.17 -1.93
C ILE A 85 -3.70 6.75 -0.82
N ASN A 86 -3.28 5.89 0.11
CA ASN A 86 -2.24 6.14 1.09
C ASN A 86 -0.91 5.56 0.60
N ILE A 87 0.01 6.44 0.23
CA ILE A 87 1.34 6.03 -0.26
C ILE A 87 2.28 5.79 0.92
N THR A 88 3.00 4.67 0.87
CA THR A 88 3.99 4.32 1.89
C THR A 88 5.21 5.25 1.90
N SER A 89 5.75 5.53 3.09
CA SER A 89 7.10 6.09 3.29
C SER A 89 8.04 5.07 3.97
N SER A 90 7.85 3.79 3.59
CA SER A 90 8.38 2.56 4.19
C SER A 90 9.83 2.60 4.67
N VAL A 91 10.13 1.71 5.61
CA VAL A 91 11.47 1.41 6.11
C VAL A 91 12.27 0.57 5.09
N GLY A 92 13.61 0.64 5.13
CA GLY A 92 14.52 -0.16 4.29
C GLY A 92 15.06 0.53 3.02
N LEU A 93 14.63 1.76 2.77
CA LEU A 93 15.10 2.62 1.69
C LEU A 93 15.85 3.84 2.27
N THR A 94 16.63 4.53 1.44
CA THR A 94 17.24 5.81 1.87
C THR A 94 16.17 6.86 2.13
N LEU A 95 16.50 7.92 2.88
CA LEU A 95 15.55 9.01 3.16
C LEU A 95 14.96 9.59 1.86
N GLU A 96 15.81 9.82 0.87
CA GLU A 96 15.45 10.39 -0.43
C GLU A 96 14.43 9.50 -1.14
N GLN A 97 14.67 8.19 -1.18
CA GLN A 97 13.76 7.22 -1.79
C GLN A 97 12.42 7.14 -1.07
N ARG A 98 12.40 7.32 0.26
CA ARG A 98 11.17 7.29 1.07
C ARG A 98 10.29 8.53 0.88
N VAL A 99 10.92 9.67 0.64
CA VAL A 99 10.24 10.97 0.51
C VAL A 99 9.82 11.26 -0.93
N ALA A 100 10.56 10.73 -1.92
CA ALA A 100 10.32 11.00 -3.33
C ALA A 100 8.86 10.73 -3.79
N PRO A 101 8.21 9.59 -3.47
CA PRO A 101 6.83 9.34 -3.92
C PRO A 101 5.85 10.41 -3.44
N THR A 102 5.94 10.84 -2.18
CA THR A 102 5.07 11.88 -1.62
C THR A 102 5.32 13.24 -2.27
N GLN A 103 6.58 13.60 -2.52
CA GLN A 103 6.94 14.86 -3.18
C GLN A 103 6.50 14.88 -4.66
N THR A 104 6.63 13.75 -5.35
CA THR A 104 6.30 13.63 -6.77
C THR A 104 4.80 13.59 -7.01
N PHE A 105 4.08 12.70 -6.30
CA PHE A 105 2.67 12.42 -6.59
C PHE A 105 1.69 13.25 -5.77
N LYS A 106 2.15 13.87 -4.66
CA LYS A 106 1.33 14.70 -3.77
C LYS A 106 -0.01 14.03 -3.41
N PRO A 107 0.02 12.78 -2.90
CA PRO A 107 -1.21 12.07 -2.56
C PRO A 107 -1.98 12.81 -1.46
N LEU A 108 -3.28 12.54 -1.35
CA LEU A 108 -4.10 13.12 -0.28
C LEU A 108 -3.56 12.75 1.10
N ILE A 109 -3.08 11.52 1.26
CA ILE A 109 -2.44 11.03 2.47
C ILE A 109 -1.21 10.17 2.14
N ALA A 110 -0.23 10.20 3.02
CA ALA A 110 0.93 9.31 3.00
C ALA A 110 1.24 8.88 4.43
N SER A 111 1.69 7.65 4.61
CA SER A 111 2.10 7.14 5.93
C SER A 111 3.37 7.87 6.41
N LEU A 112 3.52 8.05 7.72
CA LEU A 112 4.72 8.60 8.36
C LEU A 112 5.06 7.77 9.60
N ASN A 113 6.18 7.07 9.56
CA ASN A 113 6.73 6.42 10.75
C ASN A 113 7.44 7.46 11.61
N THR A 114 6.91 7.77 12.80
CA THR A 114 7.41 8.86 13.66
C THR A 114 8.54 8.45 14.61
N ASN A 115 8.73 7.16 14.82
CA ASN A 115 9.63 6.61 15.82
C ASN A 115 10.41 5.41 15.25
N SER A 116 11.53 5.08 15.90
CA SER A 116 12.30 3.87 15.61
C SER A 116 11.89 2.73 16.54
N MET A 117 11.91 1.51 16.03
CA MET A 117 11.73 0.28 16.80
C MET A 117 12.47 -0.88 16.13
N ASN A 118 12.71 -1.96 16.87
CA ASN A 118 13.17 -3.21 16.27
C ASN A 118 12.07 -3.78 15.35
N PHE A 119 12.47 -4.27 14.18
CA PHE A 119 11.57 -4.90 13.22
C PHE A 119 12.21 -6.21 12.74
N SER A 120 11.45 -7.30 12.76
CA SER A 120 11.89 -8.60 12.29
C SER A 120 10.79 -9.33 11.53
N ILE A 121 11.17 -10.33 10.74
CA ILE A 121 10.23 -11.23 10.09
C ILE A 121 10.08 -12.44 11.00
N GLY A 122 8.83 -12.87 11.25
CA GLY A 122 8.57 -14.04 12.07
C GLY A 122 7.79 -15.09 11.29
N ASN A 123 8.11 -16.37 11.52
CA ASN A 123 7.22 -17.45 11.14
C ASN A 123 6.20 -17.67 12.27
N PHE A 124 4.97 -17.18 12.08
CA PHE A 124 3.91 -17.29 13.09
C PHE A 124 3.54 -18.73 13.48
N LYS A 125 3.90 -19.74 12.67
CA LYS A 125 3.64 -21.16 13.00
C LYS A 125 4.74 -21.77 13.86
N THR A 126 6.00 -21.40 13.63
CA THR A 126 7.16 -22.00 14.33
C THR A 126 7.69 -21.12 15.47
N GLY A 127 7.34 -19.84 15.47
CA GLY A 127 7.90 -18.85 16.41
C GLY A 127 9.33 -18.41 16.06
N GLU A 128 9.89 -18.88 14.95
CA GLU A 128 11.23 -18.49 14.52
C GLU A 128 11.25 -17.06 13.99
N ILE A 129 12.27 -16.32 14.42
CA ILE A 129 12.62 -15.00 13.88
C ILE A 129 13.60 -15.23 12.72
N VAL A 130 13.29 -14.63 11.57
CA VAL A 130 14.03 -14.71 10.30
C VAL A 130 14.68 -13.36 10.00
#